data_AF-A0A0K8RMS9-F1
#
_entry.id   AF-A0A0K8RMS9-F1
#
_cell.length_a   1.000
_cell.length_b   1.000
_cell.length_c   1.000
_cell.angle_alpha   90.00
_cell.angle_beta   90.00
_cell.angle_gamma   90.00
#
_symmetry.space_group_name_H-M   'P 1'
#
loop_
_entity.id
_entity.type
_entity.pdbx_description
1 polymer ?
#
loop_
_entity_poly.entity_id
_entity_poly.type
_entity_poly.pdbx_seq_one_letter_code
_entity_poly.pdbx_strand_id
1 'polypeptide(L)'
;MRSFISSLLFASLSFVVLQDKISEASKKVKKGACNLPDQPVVTIGYLLYDFGFTTKGEPTTDIEEWLGIVRKRATRVLQYHRVNIKLENTNVTQLGREMSSILDNWTSGGPNVNPYMVLKHIKDLMGKGNTDIVCLVTQVPTRTVYTYGFGSYEQLCGNAVPMFLTYNKTDVNDTGDHFGLIIINSLNIFNFYTWDQLSEVKKYEYFSNCSVQRFKREWF
;
A
#
# COMPACT_ATOMS: atom_id res chain seq x y z
N MET A 1 23.99 8.57 61.64
CA MET A 1 24.04 7.84 60.35
C MET A 1 22.72 8.13 59.63
N ARG A 2 22.58 9.29 58.98
CA ARG A 2 22.79 9.56 57.54
C ARG A 2 22.04 8.57 56.62
N SER A 3 20.99 9.12 56.01
CA SER A 3 20.10 8.64 54.93
C SER A 3 20.80 7.88 53.80
N PHE A 4 20.08 7.02 53.08
CA PHE A 4 19.44 7.40 51.80
C PHE A 4 18.63 6.22 51.21
N ILE A 5 17.33 6.44 51.06
CA ILE A 5 16.44 5.71 50.16
C ILE A 5 16.75 6.24 48.75
N SER A 6 17.28 5.39 47.88
CA SER A 6 17.41 5.62 46.43
C SER A 6 17.78 4.26 45.84
N SER A 7 17.10 3.64 44.88
CA SER A 7 16.54 4.19 43.66
C SER A 7 15.57 3.18 43.04
N LEU A 8 14.27 3.43 43.18
CA LEU A 8 13.29 3.08 42.15
C LEU A 8 13.19 4.33 41.30
N LEU A 9 13.59 4.30 40.02
CA LEU A 9 13.22 5.23 38.93
C LEU A 9 14.23 5.15 37.76
N PHE A 10 14.29 4.02 37.05
CA PHE A 10 14.91 3.97 35.72
C PHE A 10 14.17 3.00 34.79
N ALA A 11 12.83 3.11 34.75
CA ALA A 11 12.02 2.43 33.74
C ALA A 11 10.99 3.35 33.06
N SER A 12 10.88 4.63 33.44
CA SER A 12 9.83 5.54 32.97
C SER A 12 10.28 6.59 31.95
N LEU A 13 11.57 6.64 31.56
CA LEU A 13 12.08 7.69 30.66
C LEU A 13 12.27 7.26 29.19
N SER A 14 12.10 5.99 28.86
CA SER A 14 12.18 5.53 27.46
C SER A 14 10.85 5.65 26.70
N PHE A 15 9.75 5.98 27.37
CA PHE A 15 8.43 6.13 26.74
C PHE A 15 8.08 7.56 26.33
N VAL A 16 8.87 8.56 26.72
CA VAL A 16 8.54 9.98 26.46
C VAL A 16 9.01 10.45 25.07
N VAL A 17 9.92 9.73 24.40
CA VAL A 17 10.46 10.15 23.10
C VAL A 17 9.75 9.52 21.89
N LEU A 18 8.87 8.53 22.08
CA LEU A 18 8.07 7.95 21.00
C LEU A 18 6.67 8.57 20.82
N GLN A 19 6.25 9.47 21.70
CA GLN A 19 4.91 10.07 21.65
C GLN A 19 4.79 11.26 20.68
N ASP A 20 5.90 11.89 20.29
CA ASP A 20 5.87 13.08 19.44
C ASP A 20 5.73 12.81 17.93
N LYS A 21 5.78 11.54 17.49
CA LYS A 21 5.54 11.16 16.08
C LYS A 21 4.21 10.48 15.82
N ILE A 22 3.34 10.35 16.82
CA ILE A 22 1.94 9.99 16.60
C ILE A 22 1.21 11.24 16.12
N SER A 23 1.43 11.53 14.83
CA SER A 23 0.66 12.33 13.87
C SER A 23 -0.43 13.24 14.45
N GLU A 24 -0.44 14.50 14.02
CA GLU A 24 -1.53 15.48 14.19
C GLU A 24 -2.96 14.91 14.02
N ALA A 25 -3.12 13.77 13.33
CA ALA A 25 -4.34 12.98 13.29
C ALA A 25 -4.90 12.63 14.68
N SER A 26 -4.07 12.35 15.68
CA SER A 26 -4.48 11.97 17.04
C SER A 26 -4.97 13.15 17.88
N LYS A 27 -4.45 14.37 17.65
CA LYS A 27 -4.89 15.60 18.33
C LYS A 27 -6.25 16.11 17.85
N LYS A 28 -6.66 15.80 16.61
CA LYS A 28 -7.99 16.17 16.08
C LYS A 28 -9.15 15.39 16.70
N VAL A 29 -8.92 14.18 17.20
CA VAL A 29 -9.95 13.30 17.79
C VAL A 29 -10.49 13.82 19.13
N LYS A 30 -9.69 14.59 19.89
CA LYS A 30 -10.07 15.08 21.23
C LYS A 30 -11.11 16.22 21.25
N LYS A 31 -11.49 16.78 20.11
CA LYS A 31 -12.53 17.81 20.00
C LYS A 31 -13.76 17.22 19.34
N GLY A 32 -14.74 16.82 20.17
CA GLY A 32 -16.01 16.21 19.78
C GLY A 32 -16.85 17.05 18.82
N ALA A 33 -16.53 16.96 17.54
CA ALA A 33 -17.43 17.25 16.44
C ALA A 33 -17.63 15.94 15.67
N CYS A 34 -18.87 15.57 15.40
CA CYS A 34 -19.24 14.53 14.44
C CYS A 34 -18.88 14.97 13.00
N ASN A 35 -17.60 15.26 12.77
CA ASN A 35 -17.08 15.51 11.44
C ASN A 35 -16.88 14.14 10.81
N LEU A 36 -17.37 13.97 9.57
CA LEU A 36 -17.02 12.82 8.74
C LEU A 36 -15.51 12.56 8.86
N PRO A 37 -15.08 11.31 9.09
CA PRO A 37 -13.68 11.01 9.36
C PRO A 37 -12.79 11.46 8.20
N ASP A 38 -11.49 11.58 8.49
CA ASP A 38 -10.44 11.67 7.48
C ASP A 38 -10.74 10.73 6.30
N GLN A 39 -10.51 11.19 5.06
CA GLN A 39 -10.58 10.37 3.85
C GLN A 39 -10.01 8.96 4.11
N PRO A 40 -10.74 7.86 3.81
CA PRO A 40 -10.25 6.51 4.07
C PRO A 40 -8.86 6.28 3.48
N VAL A 41 -8.02 5.55 4.20
CA VAL A 41 -6.62 5.33 3.86
C VAL A 41 -6.46 3.89 3.39
N VAL A 42 -5.96 3.73 2.18
CA VAL A 42 -5.57 2.43 1.62
C VAL A 42 -4.06 2.38 1.59
N THR A 43 -3.51 1.39 2.26
CA THR A 43 -2.07 1.18 2.43
C THR A 43 -1.48 0.30 1.33
N ILE A 44 -0.29 0.66 0.86
CA ILE A 44 0.42 -0.03 -0.22
C ILE A 44 1.82 -0.41 0.26
N GLY A 45 2.13 -1.70 0.26
CA GLY A 45 3.47 -2.24 0.42
C GLY A 45 4.07 -2.54 -0.95
N TYR A 46 5.28 -2.04 -1.22
CA TYR A 46 5.98 -2.25 -2.48
C TYR A 46 7.12 -3.25 -2.32
N LEU A 47 7.18 -4.21 -3.24
CA LEU A 47 8.28 -5.14 -3.42
C LEU A 47 9.02 -4.78 -4.70
N LEU A 48 10.30 -4.45 -4.64
CA LEU A 48 11.08 -4.05 -5.80
C LEU A 48 11.94 -5.21 -6.32
N TYR A 49 11.72 -5.61 -7.57
CA TYR A 49 12.50 -6.63 -8.27
C TYR A 49 13.38 -6.00 -9.36
N ASP A 50 14.65 -6.40 -9.37
CA ASP A 50 15.66 -5.89 -10.30
C ASP A 50 15.88 -4.37 -10.18
N PHE A 51 15.84 -3.85 -8.95
CA PHE A 51 16.19 -2.46 -8.65
C PHE A 51 17.47 -2.40 -7.82
N GLY A 52 18.27 -1.36 -8.07
CA GLY A 52 19.36 -0.98 -7.17
C GLY A 52 18.80 -0.42 -5.86
N PHE A 53 19.42 -0.82 -4.74
CA PHE A 53 19.20 -0.25 -3.42
C PHE A 53 20.47 0.44 -2.96
N THR A 54 20.34 1.49 -2.14
CA THR A 54 21.49 2.14 -1.50
C THR A 54 22.15 1.17 -0.51
N THR A 55 23.38 1.47 -0.08
CA THR A 55 24.06 0.68 0.96
C THR A 55 23.32 0.65 2.30
N LYS A 56 22.34 1.53 2.49
CA LYS A 56 21.45 1.59 3.66
C LYS A 56 20.18 0.74 3.50
N GLY A 57 20.01 0.06 2.36
CA GLY A 57 18.81 -0.72 2.05
C GLY A 57 17.60 0.13 1.64
N GLU A 58 17.83 1.40 1.27
CA GLU A 58 16.77 2.29 0.79
C GLU A 58 16.62 2.21 -0.73
N PRO A 59 15.42 2.39 -1.29
CA PRO A 59 15.23 2.50 -2.73
C PRO A 59 16.04 3.68 -3.30
N THR A 60 16.42 3.61 -4.56
CA THR A 60 17.02 4.77 -5.24
C THR A 60 16.02 5.92 -5.36
N THR A 61 16.51 7.16 -5.40
CA THR A 61 15.66 8.36 -5.57
C THR A 61 14.77 8.28 -6.81
N ASP A 62 15.27 7.67 -7.89
CA ASP A 62 14.55 7.49 -9.15
C ASP A 62 13.27 6.66 -8.99
N ILE A 63 13.31 5.58 -8.19
CA ILE A 63 12.12 4.75 -7.97
C ILE A 63 11.16 5.41 -6.99
N GLU A 64 11.64 6.15 -6.00
CA GLU A 64 10.78 6.92 -5.09
C GLU A 64 10.00 8.00 -5.84
N GLU A 65 10.66 8.75 -6.73
CA GLU A 65 10.01 9.74 -7.59
C GLU A 65 8.95 9.07 -8.50
N TRP A 66 9.33 7.96 -9.14
CA TRP A 66 8.43 7.20 -10.01
C TRP A 66 7.18 6.72 -9.26
N LEU A 67 7.34 6.13 -8.07
CA LEU A 67 6.22 5.71 -7.21
C LEU A 67 5.35 6.90 -6.79
N GLY A 68 5.98 8.05 -6.52
CA GLY A 68 5.28 9.31 -6.24
C GLY A 68 4.36 9.74 -7.38
N ILE A 69 4.84 9.70 -8.62
CA ILE A 69 4.05 10.03 -9.81
C ILE A 69 2.93 9.01 -10.03
N VAL A 70 3.25 7.72 -10.00
CA VAL A 70 2.27 6.61 -10.14
C VAL A 70 1.12 6.78 -9.16
N ARG A 71 1.43 7.02 -7.88
CA ARG A 71 0.42 7.22 -6.84
C ARG A 71 -0.43 8.47 -7.10
N LYS A 72 0.20 9.59 -7.48
CA LYS A 72 -0.52 10.84 -7.79
C LYS A 72 -1.50 10.66 -8.95
N ARG A 73 -1.12 9.89 -9.98
CA ARG A 73 -1.98 9.55 -11.11
C ARG A 73 -3.11 8.60 -10.71
N ALA A 74 -2.79 7.53 -9.99
CA ALA A 74 -3.80 6.61 -9.46
C ALA A 74 -4.85 7.32 -8.60
N THR A 75 -4.43 8.25 -7.73
CA THR A 75 -5.36 9.09 -6.94
C THR A 75 -6.27 9.94 -7.82
N ARG A 76 -5.78 10.50 -8.93
CA ARG A 76 -6.63 11.27 -9.87
C ARG A 76 -7.67 10.39 -10.55
N VAL A 77 -7.29 9.18 -10.96
CA VAL A 77 -8.23 8.20 -11.53
C VAL A 77 -9.30 7.82 -10.51
N LEU A 78 -8.91 7.53 -9.26
CA LEU A 78 -9.86 7.25 -8.17
C LEU A 78 -10.84 8.40 -7.96
N GLN A 79 -10.34 9.65 -7.93
CA GLN A 79 -11.18 10.85 -7.81
C GLN A 79 -12.14 11.04 -8.99
N TYR A 80 -11.68 10.77 -10.22
CA TYR A 80 -12.53 10.81 -11.42
C TYR A 80 -13.72 9.84 -11.29
N HIS A 81 -13.50 8.67 -10.71
CA HIS A 81 -14.54 7.67 -10.41
C HIS A 81 -15.27 7.91 -9.07
N ARG A 82 -15.12 9.11 -8.47
CA ARG A 82 -15.75 9.49 -7.19
C ARG A 82 -15.44 8.53 -6.04
N VAL A 83 -14.25 7.92 -6.09
CA VAL A 83 -13.67 7.13 -5.00
C VAL A 83 -12.73 8.04 -4.24
N ASN A 84 -13.20 8.55 -3.10
CA ASN A 84 -12.43 9.47 -2.27
C ASN A 84 -11.61 8.71 -1.22
N ILE A 85 -10.44 8.18 -1.63
CA ILE A 85 -9.48 7.51 -0.73
C ILE A 85 -8.07 8.10 -0.83
N LYS A 86 -7.33 8.04 0.27
CA LYS A 86 -5.92 8.39 0.35
C LYS A 86 -5.08 7.14 0.17
N LEU A 87 -4.12 7.20 -0.75
CA LEU A 87 -3.13 6.13 -0.94
C LEU A 87 -1.86 6.45 -0.11
N GLU A 88 -1.46 5.54 0.77
CA GLU A 88 -0.27 5.68 1.61
C GLU A 88 0.66 4.49 1.47
N ASN A 89 1.97 4.75 1.39
CA ASN A 89 2.96 3.68 1.35
C ASN A 89 3.22 3.23 2.79
N THR A 90 3.27 1.92 3.02
CA THR A 90 3.74 1.36 4.29
C THR A 90 5.24 1.13 4.21
N ASN A 91 5.63 0.14 3.41
CA ASN A 91 7.02 -0.29 3.28
C ASN A 91 7.37 -0.36 1.79
N VAL A 92 8.60 0.02 1.44
CA VAL A 92 9.19 -0.24 0.11
C VAL A 92 10.44 -1.10 0.37
N THR A 93 10.40 -2.36 -0.05
CA THR A 93 11.46 -3.32 0.28
C THR A 93 12.00 -4.00 -0.96
N GLN A 94 13.28 -4.35 -0.91
CA GLN A 94 13.89 -5.21 -1.92
C GLN A 94 13.25 -6.59 -1.88
N LEU A 95 13.04 -7.18 -3.05
CA LEU A 95 12.58 -8.56 -3.12
C LEU A 95 13.66 -9.52 -2.60
N GLY A 96 13.26 -10.49 -1.79
CA GLY A 96 14.18 -11.50 -1.27
C GLY A 96 14.81 -12.37 -2.37
N ARG A 97 15.96 -12.99 -2.09
CA ARG A 97 16.71 -13.81 -3.05
C ARG A 97 15.91 -14.98 -3.62
N GLU A 98 15.14 -15.68 -2.79
CA GLU A 98 14.33 -16.83 -3.22
C GLU A 98 13.32 -16.43 -4.29
N MET A 99 12.55 -15.36 -4.04
CA MET A 99 11.57 -14.87 -5.02
C MET A 99 12.24 -14.22 -6.22
N SER A 100 13.39 -13.57 -6.03
CA SER A 100 14.16 -13.04 -7.17
C SER A 100 14.52 -14.17 -8.14
N SER A 101 14.95 -15.33 -7.63
CA SER A 101 15.24 -16.51 -8.47
C SER A 101 14.00 -17.06 -9.19
N ILE A 102 12.82 -17.00 -8.57
CA ILE A 102 11.56 -17.38 -9.23
C ILE A 102 11.23 -16.41 -10.37
N LEU A 103 11.38 -15.11 -10.14
CA LEU A 103 11.16 -14.07 -11.16
C LEU A 103 12.24 -14.09 -12.27
N ASP A 104 13.48 -14.45 -11.95
CA ASP A 104 14.57 -14.63 -12.92
C ASP A 104 14.17 -15.69 -13.96
N ASN A 105 13.62 -16.82 -13.51
CA ASN A 105 13.13 -17.87 -14.41
C ASN A 105 11.98 -17.41 -15.32
N TRP A 106 11.14 -16.49 -14.84
CA TRP A 106 10.00 -15.94 -15.60
C TRP A 106 10.43 -14.89 -16.62
N THR A 107 11.59 -14.28 -16.41
CA THR A 107 12.14 -13.24 -17.27
C THR A 107 13.16 -13.80 -18.28
N SER A 108 13.79 -14.94 -17.99
CA SER A 108 14.76 -15.63 -18.86
C SER A 108 14.12 -16.46 -19.98
N GLY A 109 14.09 -15.92 -21.20
CA GLY A 109 13.93 -16.66 -22.47
C GLY A 109 12.65 -17.48 -22.78
N GLY A 110 11.78 -17.78 -21.82
CA GLY A 110 10.68 -18.75 -21.95
C GLY A 110 9.30 -18.24 -22.44
N PRO A 111 8.26 -19.08 -22.40
CA PRO A 111 6.89 -18.71 -22.80
C PRO A 111 6.30 -17.63 -21.88
N ASN A 112 5.17 -17.05 -22.31
CA ASN A 112 4.44 -16.08 -21.50
C ASN A 112 4.05 -16.66 -20.13
N VAL A 113 4.26 -15.86 -19.09
CA VAL A 113 3.96 -16.23 -17.71
C VAL A 113 2.51 -15.88 -17.43
N ASN A 114 1.76 -16.81 -16.84
CA ASN A 114 0.39 -16.54 -16.43
C ASN A 114 0.40 -15.47 -15.31
N PRO A 115 -0.24 -14.30 -15.50
CA PRO A 115 -0.21 -13.22 -14.51
C PRO A 115 -0.83 -13.64 -13.17
N TYR A 116 -1.80 -14.55 -13.15
CA TYR A 116 -2.34 -15.09 -11.90
C TYR A 116 -1.33 -15.92 -11.11
N MET A 117 -0.36 -16.57 -11.77
CA MET A 117 0.74 -17.23 -11.08
C MET A 117 1.65 -16.23 -10.38
N VAL A 118 1.96 -15.11 -11.04
CA VAL A 118 2.74 -14.00 -10.44
C VAL A 118 2.06 -13.51 -9.16
N LEU A 119 0.76 -13.24 -9.22
CA LEU A 119 -0.02 -12.77 -8.08
C LEU A 119 -0.10 -13.77 -6.93
N LYS A 120 -0.21 -15.08 -7.23
CA LYS A 120 -0.20 -16.13 -6.23
C LYS A 120 1.12 -16.13 -5.43
N HIS A 121 2.25 -16.06 -6.12
CA HIS A 121 3.56 -16.00 -5.45
C HIS A 121 3.74 -14.72 -4.63
N ILE A 122 3.28 -13.56 -5.12
CA ILE A 122 3.28 -12.32 -4.34
C ILE A 122 2.50 -12.49 -3.04
N LYS A 123 1.34 -13.14 -3.10
CA LYS A 123 0.46 -13.39 -1.95
C LYS A 123 1.10 -14.35 -0.94
N ASP A 124 1.66 -15.46 -1.40
CA ASP A 124 2.25 -16.50 -0.56
C ASP A 124 3.44 -15.95 0.27
N LEU A 125 4.20 -15.01 -0.29
CA LEU A 125 5.40 -14.43 0.34
C LEU A 125 5.11 -13.43 1.45
N MET A 126 3.97 -12.74 1.39
CA MET A 126 3.68 -11.65 2.31
C MET A 126 2.99 -12.10 3.59
N GLY A 127 2.54 -13.36 3.64
CA GLY A 127 1.71 -13.84 4.72
C GLY A 127 0.52 -12.92 4.97
N LYS A 128 -0.06 -12.95 6.17
CA LYS A 128 -1.04 -11.94 6.60
C LYS A 128 -0.32 -10.64 6.97
N GLY A 129 0.19 -9.91 5.98
CA GLY A 129 0.73 -8.56 6.18
C GLY A 129 -0.36 -7.55 6.52
N ASN A 130 0.02 -6.45 7.20
CA ASN A 130 -0.88 -5.36 7.62
C ASN A 130 -1.08 -4.27 6.55
N THR A 131 -1.02 -4.63 5.26
CA THR A 131 -1.22 -3.69 4.15
C THR A 131 -2.44 -4.11 3.34
N ASP A 132 -3.13 -3.13 2.75
CA ASP A 132 -4.34 -3.37 1.97
C ASP A 132 -4.01 -3.83 0.54
N ILE A 133 -2.90 -3.32 -0.01
CA ILE A 133 -2.35 -3.68 -1.30
C ILE A 133 -0.89 -4.09 -1.13
N VAL A 134 -0.51 -5.19 -1.79
CA VAL A 134 0.89 -5.57 -1.99
C VAL A 134 1.18 -5.43 -3.49
N CYS A 135 2.16 -4.61 -3.83
CA CYS A 135 2.51 -4.30 -5.20
C CYS A 135 3.95 -4.69 -5.52
N LEU A 136 4.14 -5.71 -6.36
CA LEU A 136 5.44 -6.00 -6.96
C LEU A 136 5.72 -4.98 -8.07
N VAL A 137 6.87 -4.31 -8.03
CA VAL A 137 7.35 -3.46 -9.12
C VAL A 137 8.55 -4.14 -9.75
N THR A 138 8.54 -4.27 -11.07
CA THR A 138 9.58 -4.96 -11.84
C THR A 138 10.11 -4.08 -12.96
N GLN A 139 11.43 -4.04 -13.17
CA GLN A 139 12.03 -3.39 -14.35
C GLN A 139 11.87 -4.22 -15.61
N VAL A 140 11.89 -5.54 -15.47
CA VAL A 140 11.69 -6.44 -16.59
C VAL A 140 10.19 -6.66 -16.75
N PRO A 141 9.60 -6.46 -17.94
CA PRO A 141 8.23 -6.87 -18.17
C PRO A 141 8.11 -8.34 -17.77
N THR A 142 7.24 -8.65 -16.81
CA THR A 142 6.78 -10.03 -16.69
C THR A 142 6.24 -10.37 -18.08
N ARG A 143 6.55 -11.58 -18.60
CA ARG A 143 6.10 -12.02 -19.94
C ARG A 143 4.59 -12.25 -19.97
N THR A 144 3.82 -11.30 -19.45
CA THR A 144 2.37 -11.24 -19.40
C THR A 144 1.95 -10.31 -20.53
N VAL A 145 0.68 -10.44 -20.94
CA VAL A 145 0.09 -9.52 -21.93
C VAL A 145 -0.18 -8.12 -21.37
N TYR A 146 0.14 -7.87 -20.09
CA TYR A 146 -0.18 -6.64 -19.37
C TYR A 146 1.02 -5.72 -19.28
N THR A 147 1.09 -4.75 -20.19
CA THR A 147 2.22 -3.81 -20.32
C THR A 147 2.50 -3.03 -19.04
N TYR A 148 1.46 -2.48 -18.39
CA TYR A 148 1.61 -1.56 -17.26
C TYR A 148 1.50 -2.24 -15.89
N GLY A 149 0.81 -3.39 -15.82
CA GLY A 149 0.58 -4.11 -14.56
C GLY A 149 -0.74 -4.87 -14.53
N PHE A 150 -0.96 -5.63 -13.47
CA PHE A 150 -2.14 -6.47 -13.27
C PHE A 150 -2.43 -6.68 -11.77
N GLY A 151 -3.67 -7.02 -11.42
CA GLY A 151 -4.11 -7.28 -10.05
C GLY A 151 -5.08 -8.46 -9.96
N SER A 152 -5.25 -9.03 -8.76
CA SER A 152 -6.01 -10.28 -8.58
C SER A 152 -7.53 -10.14 -8.65
N TYR A 153 -8.04 -8.91 -8.76
CA TYR A 153 -9.47 -8.58 -8.63
C TYR A 153 -10.08 -9.02 -7.29
N GLU A 154 -9.27 -9.38 -6.30
CA GLU A 154 -9.74 -9.64 -4.95
C GLU A 154 -10.29 -8.34 -4.33
N GLN A 155 -11.31 -8.50 -3.48
CA GLN A 155 -11.94 -7.36 -2.82
C GLN A 155 -10.96 -6.68 -1.86
N LEU A 156 -10.73 -5.39 -2.10
CA LEU A 156 -9.92 -4.54 -1.27
C LEU A 156 -10.47 -4.50 0.17
N CYS A 157 -9.58 -4.53 1.15
CA CYS A 157 -9.91 -4.48 2.59
C CYS A 157 -10.63 -5.72 3.15
N GLY A 158 -10.69 -6.82 2.39
CA GLY A 158 -10.95 -8.16 2.92
C GLY A 158 -9.67 -8.87 3.33
N ASN A 159 -8.71 -8.93 2.40
CA ASN A 159 -7.32 -9.36 2.61
C ASN A 159 -6.40 -8.42 1.82
N ALA A 160 -5.08 -8.56 1.99
CA ALA A 160 -4.11 -7.87 1.15
C ALA A 160 -4.30 -8.29 -0.32
N VAL A 161 -4.47 -7.31 -1.19
CA VAL A 161 -4.68 -7.54 -2.63
C VAL A 161 -3.32 -7.55 -3.33
N PRO A 162 -2.88 -8.69 -3.92
CA PRO A 162 -1.66 -8.72 -4.70
C PRO A 162 -1.86 -8.03 -6.06
N MET A 163 -0.88 -7.21 -6.43
CA MET A 163 -0.78 -6.51 -7.70
C MET A 163 0.67 -6.52 -8.16
N PHE A 164 0.90 -6.32 -9.47
CA PHE A 164 2.22 -5.96 -9.97
C PHE A 164 2.14 -4.80 -10.96
N LEU A 165 3.20 -4.00 -11.01
CA LEU A 165 3.41 -2.92 -11.96
C LEU A 165 4.72 -3.12 -12.71
N THR A 166 4.72 -2.77 -13.99
CA THR A 166 5.93 -2.73 -14.80
C THR A 166 6.51 -1.32 -14.74
N TYR A 167 7.76 -1.22 -14.34
CA TYR A 167 8.48 0.03 -14.29
C TYR A 167 8.87 0.49 -15.69
N ASN A 168 8.43 1.68 -16.03
CA ASN A 168 8.79 2.36 -17.27
C ASN A 168 8.87 3.86 -16.96
N LYS A 169 10.04 4.46 -17.17
CA LYS A 169 10.26 5.90 -16.92
C LYS A 169 9.50 6.77 -17.93
N THR A 170 9.34 6.30 -19.16
CA THR A 170 8.68 7.05 -20.25
C THR A 170 7.17 7.10 -20.04
N ASP A 171 6.58 5.98 -19.62
CA ASP A 171 5.12 5.81 -19.55
C ASP A 171 4.59 5.84 -18.10
N VAL A 172 5.29 6.52 -17.19
CA VAL A 172 4.96 6.58 -15.75
C VAL A 172 3.52 7.08 -15.49
N ASN A 173 3.03 7.99 -16.34
CA ASN A 173 1.67 8.49 -16.22
C ASN A 173 0.63 7.41 -16.54
N ASP A 174 0.85 6.63 -17.61
CA ASP A 174 -0.03 5.56 -18.04
C ASP A 174 0.01 4.39 -17.04
N THR A 175 1.19 4.05 -16.51
CA THR A 175 1.30 3.09 -15.41
C THR A 175 0.52 3.55 -14.18
N GLY A 176 0.60 4.83 -13.85
CA GLY A 176 -0.15 5.42 -12.74
C GLY A 176 -1.67 5.40 -12.93
N ASP A 177 -2.14 5.73 -14.14
CA ASP A 177 -3.57 5.68 -14.45
C ASP A 177 -4.09 4.24 -14.42
N HIS A 178 -3.34 3.32 -15.03
CA HIS A 178 -3.65 1.89 -15.01
C HIS A 178 -3.66 1.31 -13.60
N PHE A 179 -2.73 1.74 -12.74
CA PHE A 179 -2.75 1.35 -11.32
C PHE A 179 -4.03 1.82 -10.62
N GLY A 180 -4.50 3.03 -10.89
CA GLY A 180 -5.80 3.51 -10.41
C GLY A 180 -6.96 2.63 -10.85
N LEU A 181 -6.97 2.20 -12.12
CA LEU A 181 -7.98 1.28 -12.65
C LEU A 181 -7.93 -0.10 -12.00
N ILE A 182 -6.73 -0.65 -11.74
CA ILE A 182 -6.57 -1.92 -11.02
C ILE A 182 -7.17 -1.80 -9.61
N ILE A 183 -6.88 -0.70 -8.89
CA ILE A 183 -7.45 -0.46 -7.55
C ILE A 183 -8.98 -0.39 -7.61
N ILE A 184 -9.53 0.35 -8.58
CA ILE A 184 -10.98 0.45 -8.78
C ILE A 184 -11.61 -0.92 -9.01
N ASN A 185 -10.99 -1.75 -9.86
CA ASN A 185 -11.46 -3.09 -10.12
C ASN A 185 -11.45 -3.96 -8.85
N SER A 186 -10.45 -3.77 -7.97
CA SER A 186 -10.39 -4.43 -6.66
C SER A 186 -11.41 -3.90 -5.64
N LEU A 187 -12.05 -2.75 -5.86
CA LEU A 187 -13.21 -2.36 -5.05
C LEU A 187 -14.44 -3.22 -5.36
N ASN A 188 -14.41 -4.04 -6.41
CA ASN A 188 -15.52 -4.89 -6.80
C ASN A 188 -16.85 -4.10 -6.95
N ILE A 189 -16.74 -2.84 -7.38
CA ILE A 189 -17.89 -1.97 -7.63
C ILE A 189 -18.39 -2.30 -9.03
N PHE A 190 -19.34 -3.22 -9.11
CA PHE A 190 -19.94 -3.62 -10.39
C PHE A 190 -20.74 -2.50 -11.06
N ASN A 191 -21.17 -1.49 -10.29
CA ASN A 191 -22.02 -0.43 -10.78
C ASN A 191 -21.64 0.93 -10.15
N PHE A 192 -20.96 1.77 -10.94
CA PHE A 192 -20.55 3.12 -10.52
C PHE A 192 -21.72 4.05 -10.23
N TYR A 193 -22.86 3.87 -10.89
CA TYR A 193 -24.06 4.65 -10.58
C TYR A 193 -24.55 4.35 -9.17
N THR A 194 -24.59 3.07 -8.78
CA THR A 194 -24.96 2.72 -7.40
C THR A 194 -23.92 3.20 -6.39
N TRP A 195 -22.63 3.17 -6.73
CA TRP A 195 -21.57 3.73 -5.87
C TRP A 195 -21.77 5.23 -5.67
N ASP A 196 -22.07 5.95 -6.74
CA ASP A 196 -22.27 7.39 -6.70
C ASP A 196 -23.44 7.80 -5.81
N GLN A 197 -24.52 7.00 -5.82
CA GLN A 197 -25.70 7.21 -4.99
C GLN A 197 -25.50 6.87 -3.51
N LEU A 198 -24.42 6.17 -3.14
CA LEU A 198 -24.12 5.93 -1.72
C LEU A 198 -23.83 7.26 -1.02
N SER A 199 -24.35 7.40 0.20
CA SER A 199 -23.94 8.49 1.07
C SER A 199 -22.44 8.39 1.39
N GLU A 200 -21.80 9.51 1.67
CA GLU A 200 -20.39 9.54 2.05
C GLU A 200 -20.09 8.63 3.26
N VAL A 201 -21.05 8.50 4.18
CA VAL A 201 -20.97 7.56 5.32
C VAL A 201 -20.87 6.11 4.84
N LYS A 202 -21.74 5.68 3.92
CA LYS A 202 -21.69 4.29 3.40
C LYS A 202 -20.43 4.03 2.58
N LYS A 203 -19.98 5.02 1.80
CA LYS A 203 -18.69 4.94 1.09
C LYS A 203 -17.53 4.80 2.07
N TYR A 204 -17.55 5.52 3.19
CA TYR A 204 -16.54 5.38 4.25
C TYR A 204 -16.59 4.00 4.91
N GLU A 205 -17.78 3.51 5.26
CA GLU A 205 -17.99 2.19 5.88
C GLU A 205 -17.45 1.04 5.04
N TYR A 206 -17.49 1.17 3.71
CA TYR A 206 -16.89 0.20 2.78
C TYR A 206 -15.41 -0.06 3.10
N PHE A 207 -14.67 0.99 3.46
CA PHE A 207 -13.24 0.92 3.78
C PHE A 207 -12.95 0.64 5.25
N SER A 208 -13.97 0.33 6.05
CA SER A 208 -13.80 0.23 7.49
C SER A 208 -12.86 -0.90 7.91
N ASN A 209 -12.77 -1.97 7.10
CA ASN A 209 -11.89 -3.10 7.32
C ASN A 209 -10.47 -2.92 6.76
N CYS A 210 -10.18 -1.78 6.11
CA CYS A 210 -8.81 -1.48 5.69
C CYS A 210 -7.92 -1.30 6.91
N SER A 211 -6.62 -1.53 6.73
CA SER A 211 -5.65 -1.74 7.79
C SER A 211 -5.62 -0.57 8.79
N VAL A 212 -5.63 0.67 8.29
CA VAL A 212 -5.62 1.89 9.14
C VAL A 212 -6.96 2.09 9.86
N GLN A 213 -8.08 1.90 9.17
CA GLN A 213 -9.42 2.10 9.74
C GLN A 213 -9.73 1.03 10.79
N ARG A 214 -9.38 -0.23 10.52
CA ARG A 214 -9.48 -1.33 11.48
C ARG A 214 -8.64 -1.05 12.73
N PHE A 215 -7.38 -0.67 12.55
CA PHE A 215 -6.51 -0.32 13.69
C PHE A 215 -7.09 0.84 14.51
N LYS A 216 -7.60 1.90 13.87
CA LYS A 216 -8.24 3.01 14.61
C LYS A 216 -9.43 2.54 15.45
N ARG A 217 -10.32 1.69 14.90
CA ARG A 217 -11.51 1.19 15.61
C ARG A 217 -11.21 0.23 16.76
N GLU A 218 -10.15 -0.56 16.63
CA GLU A 218 -9.79 -1.57 17.64
C GLU A 218 -9.07 -0.96 18.86
N TRP A 219 -8.40 0.18 18.68
CA TRP A 219 -7.47 0.73 19.67
C TRP A 219 -7.84 2.13 20.19
N PHE A 220 -8.84 2.80 19.60
CA PHE A 220 -9.32 4.14 20.01
C PHE A 220 -10.85 4.20 20.01
#